data_AF-A0A919VU59-F1
#
_entry.id   AF-A0A919VU59-F1
#
_cell.length_a   1.000
_cell.length_b   1.000
_cell.length_c   1.000
_cell.angle_alpha   90.00
_cell.angle_beta   90.00
_cell.angle_gamma   90.00
#
_symmetry.space_group_name_H-M   'P 1'
#
loop_
_entity.id
_entity.type
_entity.pdbx_description
1 polymer ?
#
loop_
_entity_poly.entity_id
_entity_poly.type
_entity_poly.pdbx_seq_one_letter_code
_entity_poly.pdbx_strand_id
1 'polypeptide(L)'
;MENIERRPSPAEAREALASVARAQKAVRDTPWPTWLYPVNAALIAGMALTSLLPQHRSAALLAVALSIVGVNVTAGYRMGAPWALPTRRAFLAAVAASTLCVVAAVAIADVVEPAWPVVVLAVAAAVIYLAGGVAHRASTGRPR
;
A
#
# COMPACT_ATOMS: atom_id res chain seq x y z
N MET A 1 -42.37 -23.38 27.36
CA MET A 1 -41.07 -24.04 27.13
C MET A 1 -40.01 -22.95 27.15
N GLU A 2 -39.30 -22.85 28.27
CA GLU A 2 -38.21 -21.89 28.46
C GLU A 2 -37.04 -22.30 27.56
N ASN A 3 -36.68 -21.46 26.59
CA ASN A 3 -35.51 -21.68 25.75
C ASN A 3 -34.29 -21.25 26.56
N ILE A 4 -33.70 -22.19 27.32
CA ILE A 4 -32.45 -21.94 28.04
C ILE A 4 -31.38 -21.71 26.97
N GLU A 5 -31.09 -20.44 26.66
CA GLU A 5 -30.00 -20.07 25.75
C GLU A 5 -28.72 -20.72 26.25
N ARG A 6 -28.27 -21.77 25.55
CA ARG A 6 -27.01 -22.45 25.81
C ARG A 6 -25.90 -21.42 25.70
N ARG A 7 -25.33 -21.02 26.84
CA ARG A 7 -24.13 -20.19 26.86
C ARG A 7 -22.97 -21.01 26.29
N PRO A 8 -22.24 -20.49 25.27
CA PRO A 8 -21.09 -21.19 24.73
C PRO A 8 -20.04 -21.40 25.81
N SER A 9 -19.40 -22.56 25.80
CA SER A 9 -18.23 -22.82 26.63
C SER A 9 -17.08 -21.87 26.22
N PRO A 10 -16.11 -21.62 27.12
CA PRO A 10 -14.92 -20.84 26.77
C PRO A 10 -14.15 -21.39 25.55
N ALA A 11 -14.20 -22.71 25.31
CA ALA A 11 -13.58 -23.32 24.13
C ALA A 11 -14.34 -22.98 22.85
N GLU A 12 -15.67 -23.14 22.84
CA GLU A 12 -16.53 -22.77 21.70
C GLU A 12 -16.43 -21.27 21.39
N ALA A 13 -16.37 -20.41 22.42
CA ALA A 13 -16.18 -18.97 22.24
C ALA A 13 -14.82 -18.64 21.59
N ARG A 14 -13.72 -19.28 22.03
CA ARG A 14 -12.40 -19.09 21.41
C ARG A 14 -12.36 -19.56 19.97
N GLU A 15 -13.00 -20.69 19.66
CA GLU A 15 -13.05 -21.22 18.31
C GLU A 15 -13.87 -20.32 17.37
N ALA A 16 -15.01 -19.80 17.85
CA ALA A 16 -15.81 -18.83 17.12
C ALA A 16 -15.04 -17.52 16.85
N LEU A 17 -14.30 -17.00 17.84
CA LEU A 17 -13.44 -15.83 17.62
C LEU A 17 -12.31 -16.12 16.63
N ALA A 18 -11.70 -17.30 16.69
CA ALA A 18 -10.68 -17.71 15.73
C ALA A 18 -11.23 -17.85 14.31
N SER A 19 -12.46 -18.34 14.14
CA SER A 19 -13.11 -18.43 12.83
C SER A 19 -13.42 -17.05 12.24
N VAL A 20 -13.91 -16.12 13.06
CA VAL A 20 -14.11 -14.71 12.68
C VAL A 20 -12.79 -14.05 12.28
N ALA A 21 -11.71 -14.27 13.05
CA ALA A 21 -10.39 -13.72 12.74
C ALA A 21 -9.85 -14.26 11.40
N ARG A 22 -10.06 -15.55 11.11
CA ARG A 22 -9.72 -16.15 9.81
C ARG A 22 -10.53 -15.55 8.66
N ALA A 23 -11.84 -15.37 8.85
CA ALA A 23 -12.71 -14.76 7.84
C ALA A 23 -12.32 -13.31 7.54
N GLN A 24 -12.06 -12.50 8.58
CA GLN A 24 -11.58 -11.13 8.43
C GLN A 24 -10.23 -11.08 7.70
N LYS A 25 -9.31 -11.99 8.03
CA LYS A 25 -8.03 -12.09 7.34
C LYS A 25 -8.22 -12.44 5.86
N ALA A 26 -9.12 -13.37 5.52
CA ALA A 26 -9.39 -13.74 4.14
C ALA A 26 -9.90 -12.56 3.29
N VAL A 27 -10.75 -11.70 3.86
CA VAL A 27 -11.22 -10.47 3.19
C VAL A 27 -10.09 -9.45 3.04
N ARG A 28 -9.27 -9.26 4.09
CA ARG A 28 -8.17 -8.27 4.08
C ARG A 28 -7.01 -8.66 3.15
N ASP A 29 -6.68 -9.95 3.10
CA ASP A 29 -5.56 -10.48 2.32
C ASP A 29 -5.99 -10.81 0.87
N THR A 30 -7.04 -10.16 0.37
CA THR A 30 -7.49 -10.31 -1.02
C THR A 30 -6.33 -9.94 -1.97
N PRO A 31 -5.97 -10.82 -2.92
CA PRO A 31 -4.87 -10.57 -3.83
C PRO A 31 -5.17 -9.36 -4.73
N TRP A 32 -4.22 -8.43 -4.79
CA TRP A 32 -4.35 -7.24 -5.63
C TRP A 32 -4.10 -7.56 -7.11
N PRO A 33 -4.66 -6.76 -8.04
CA PRO A 33 -4.34 -6.88 -9.46
C PRO A 33 -2.85 -6.65 -9.69
N THR A 34 -2.22 -7.48 -10.52
CA THR A 34 -0.77 -7.43 -10.73
C THR A 34 -0.28 -6.13 -11.33
N TRP A 35 -1.11 -5.43 -12.11
CA TRP A 35 -0.80 -4.14 -12.70
C TRP A 35 -0.75 -3.01 -11.67
N LEU A 36 -1.37 -3.17 -10.49
CA LEU A 36 -1.43 -2.14 -9.47
C LEU A 36 -0.04 -1.83 -8.88
N TYR A 37 0.81 -2.87 -8.74
CA TYR A 37 2.17 -2.70 -8.23
C TYR A 37 3.05 -1.81 -9.11
N PRO A 38 3.22 -2.07 -10.43
CA PRO A 38 4.02 -1.19 -11.29
C PRO A 38 3.41 0.21 -11.46
N VAL A 39 2.07 0.34 -11.45
CA VAL A 39 1.44 1.66 -11.51
C VAL A 39 1.74 2.48 -10.25
N ASN A 40 1.57 1.91 -9.06
CA ASN A 40 1.91 2.60 -7.81
C ASN A 40 3.41 2.91 -7.72
N ALA A 41 4.29 1.99 -8.17
CA ALA A 41 5.72 2.24 -8.20
C ALA A 41 6.08 3.44 -9.09
N ALA A 42 5.48 3.51 -10.28
CA ALA A 42 5.66 4.64 -11.20
C ALA A 42 5.13 5.96 -10.61
N LEU A 43 3.96 5.94 -9.96
CA LEU A 43 3.40 7.11 -9.31
C LEU A 43 4.24 7.58 -8.10
N ILE A 44 4.78 6.66 -7.30
CA ILE A 44 5.68 6.98 -6.19
C ILE A 44 6.98 7.60 -6.71
N ALA A 45 7.56 7.04 -7.78
CA ALA A 45 8.72 7.65 -8.44
C ALA A 45 8.39 9.05 -8.97
N GLY A 46 7.25 9.19 -9.65
CA GLY A 46 6.75 10.47 -10.14
C GLY A 46 6.56 11.48 -9.02
N MET A 47 6.07 11.04 -7.86
CA MET A 47 5.91 11.87 -6.67
C MET A 47 7.26 12.40 -6.18
N ALA A 48 8.30 11.56 -6.09
CA ALA A 48 9.66 12.01 -5.76
C ALA A 48 10.18 13.01 -6.79
N LEU A 49 9.97 12.75 -8.09
CA LEU A 49 10.43 13.63 -9.17
C LEU A 49 9.72 15.00 -9.19
N THR A 50 8.56 15.15 -8.56
CA THR A 50 7.89 16.47 -8.47
C THR A 50 8.76 17.53 -7.81
N SER A 51 9.72 17.15 -6.94
CA SER A 51 10.62 18.10 -6.30
C SER A 51 11.56 18.80 -7.28
N LEU A 52 11.80 18.23 -8.47
CA LEU A 52 12.58 18.84 -9.54
C LEU A 52 11.80 19.88 -10.36
N LEU A 53 10.49 20.02 -10.15
CA LEU A 53 9.70 20.99 -10.89
C LEU A 53 10.03 22.42 -10.42
N PRO A 54 10.38 23.33 -11.35
CA PRO A 54 10.72 24.71 -11.01
C PRO A 54 9.50 25.52 -10.56
N GLN A 55 8.29 25.13 -10.99
CA GLN A 55 7.03 25.77 -10.69
C GLN A 55 5.97 24.72 -10.40
N HIS A 56 4.94 25.09 -9.63
CA HIS A 56 3.79 24.23 -9.31
C HIS A 56 4.11 22.90 -8.61
N ARG A 57 5.27 22.79 -7.95
CA ARG A 57 5.72 21.60 -7.19
C ARG A 57 4.61 21.02 -6.30
N SER A 58 3.99 21.85 -5.45
CA SER A 58 2.94 21.41 -4.52
C SER A 58 1.67 20.92 -5.23
N ALA A 59 1.29 21.56 -6.35
CA ALA A 59 0.13 21.14 -7.13
C ALA A 59 0.38 19.81 -7.84
N ALA A 60 1.58 19.61 -8.41
CA ALA A 60 1.98 18.34 -9.00
C ALA A 60 2.06 17.22 -7.96
N LEU A 61 2.66 17.49 -6.80
CA LEU A 61 2.72 16.53 -5.68
C LEU A 61 1.30 16.10 -5.26
N LEU A 62 0.40 17.06 -5.07
CA LEU A 62 -0.99 16.80 -4.72
C LEU A 62 -1.71 15.98 -5.81
N ALA A 63 -1.53 16.34 -7.09
CA ALA A 63 -2.14 15.62 -8.21
C ALA A 63 -1.67 14.15 -8.28
N VAL A 64 -0.38 13.89 -8.07
CA VAL A 64 0.16 12.52 -8.02
C VAL A 64 -0.37 11.77 -6.79
N ALA A 65 -0.45 12.42 -5.63
CA ALA A 65 -1.02 11.82 -4.41
C ALA A 65 -2.48 11.42 -4.60
N LEU A 66 -3.30 12.31 -5.17
CA LEU A 66 -4.69 12.02 -5.52
C LEU A 66 -4.80 10.90 -6.56
N SER A 67 -3.88 10.84 -7.52
CA SER A 67 -3.82 9.75 -8.50
C SER A 67 -3.54 8.40 -7.83
N ILE A 68 -2.61 8.33 -6.88
CA ILE A 68 -2.36 7.12 -6.08
C ILE A 68 -3.64 6.71 -5.35
N VAL A 69 -4.28 7.63 -4.62
CA VAL A 69 -5.53 7.34 -3.90
C VAL A 69 -6.60 6.84 -4.87
N GLY A 70 -6.84 7.57 -5.97
CA GLY A 70 -7.86 7.24 -6.96
C GLY A 70 -7.65 5.87 -7.62
N VAL A 71 -6.41 5.55 -8.01
CA VAL A 71 -6.06 4.24 -8.58
C VAL A 71 -6.31 3.11 -7.57
N ASN A 72 -5.87 3.27 -6.31
CA ASN A 72 -6.02 2.24 -5.30
C ASN A 72 -7.49 2.04 -4.87
N VAL A 73 -8.24 3.14 -4.71
CA VAL A 73 -9.68 3.08 -4.39
C VAL A 73 -10.45 2.42 -5.54
N THR A 74 -10.17 2.79 -6.79
CA THR A 74 -10.84 2.18 -7.96
C THR A 74 -10.52 0.69 -8.07
N ALA A 75 -9.25 0.30 -7.88
CA ALA A 75 -8.87 -1.11 -7.86
C ALA A 75 -9.56 -1.86 -6.70
N GLY A 76 -9.64 -1.25 -5.52
CA GLY A 76 -10.32 -1.81 -4.36
C GLY A 76 -11.82 -2.01 -4.61
N TYR A 77 -12.52 -1.05 -5.20
CA TYR A 77 -13.93 -1.23 -5.61
C TYR A 77 -14.10 -2.37 -6.60
N ARG A 78 -13.21 -2.51 -7.59
CA ARG A 78 -13.24 -3.62 -8.56
C ARG A 78 -13.02 -4.99 -7.92
N MET A 79 -12.30 -5.04 -6.80
CA MET A 79 -12.10 -6.27 -6.00
C MET A 79 -13.22 -6.54 -4.99
N GLY A 80 -14.19 -5.62 -4.84
CA GLY A 80 -15.19 -5.69 -3.76
C GLY A 80 -14.63 -5.35 -2.37
N ALA A 81 -13.43 -4.78 -2.30
CA ALA A 81 -12.72 -4.46 -1.06
C ALA A 81 -12.02 -3.09 -1.14
N PRO A 82 -12.79 -1.98 -1.23
CA PRO A 82 -12.25 -0.62 -1.45
C PRO A 82 -11.26 -0.14 -0.39
N TRP A 83 -11.36 -0.70 0.82
CA TRP A 83 -10.58 -0.32 1.99
C TRP A 83 -9.68 -1.45 2.49
N ALA A 84 -9.44 -2.49 1.67
CA ALA A 84 -8.52 -3.55 2.05
C ALA A 84 -7.10 -3.00 2.18
N LEU A 85 -6.60 -2.97 3.41
CA LEU A 85 -5.23 -2.59 3.70
C LEU A 85 -4.36 -3.85 3.79
N PRO A 86 -3.17 -3.83 3.17
CA PRO A 86 -2.20 -4.90 3.34
C PRO A 86 -1.83 -5.07 4.81
N THR A 87 -1.80 -6.32 5.29
CA THR A 87 -1.45 -6.61 6.70
C THR A 87 -0.01 -7.10 6.87
N ARG A 88 0.67 -7.44 5.78
CA ARG A 88 2.04 -8.00 5.79
C ARG A 88 3.05 -6.93 6.18
N ARG A 89 3.70 -7.12 7.34
CA ARG A 89 4.74 -6.23 7.88
C ARG A 89 5.85 -5.91 6.87
N ALA A 90 6.30 -6.89 6.09
CA ALA A 90 7.34 -6.70 5.08
C ALA A 90 6.89 -5.72 3.97
N PHE A 91 5.64 -5.82 3.51
CA PHE A 91 5.10 -4.89 2.53
C PHE A 91 4.94 -3.50 3.13
N LEU A 92 4.40 -3.39 4.34
CA LEU A 92 4.25 -2.10 5.04
C LEU A 92 5.62 -1.43 5.28
N ALA A 93 6.65 -2.20 5.63
CA ALA A 93 8.01 -1.70 5.76
C ALA A 93 8.56 -1.18 4.42
N ALA A 94 8.31 -1.90 3.32
CA ALA A 94 8.70 -1.45 1.98
C ALA A 94 7.96 -0.17 1.56
N VAL A 95 6.66 -0.06 1.86
CA VAL A 95 5.88 1.18 1.63
C VAL A 95 6.48 2.33 2.44
N ALA A 96 6.74 2.13 3.73
CA ALA A 96 7.33 3.15 4.59
C ALA A 96 8.72 3.59 4.08
N ALA A 97 9.59 2.66 3.71
CA ALA A 97 10.90 2.95 3.15
C ALA A 97 10.81 3.71 1.81
N SER A 98 9.86 3.33 0.94
CA SER A 98 9.61 4.04 -0.33
C SER A 98 9.14 5.47 -0.08
N THR A 99 8.25 5.68 0.90
CA THR A 99 7.80 7.01 1.31
C THR A 99 8.96 7.84 1.89
N LEU A 100 9.86 7.24 2.67
CA LEU A 100 11.04 7.92 3.18
C LEU A 100 11.95 8.41 2.05
N CYS A 101 12.11 7.64 0.97
CA CYS A 101 12.83 8.09 -0.22
C CYS A 101 12.17 9.32 -0.87
N VAL A 102 10.82 9.34 -0.97
CA VAL A 102 10.08 10.51 -1.49
C VAL A 102 10.30 11.73 -0.59
N VAL A 103 10.17 11.58 0.73
CA VAL A 103 10.40 12.66 1.69
C VAL A 103 11.83 13.19 1.60
N ALA A 104 12.82 12.30 1.53
CA ALA A 104 14.22 12.67 1.34
C ALA A 104 14.42 13.43 0.02
N ALA A 105 13.79 12.99 -1.08
CA ALA A 105 13.87 13.66 -2.38
C ALA A 105 13.30 15.08 -2.35
N VAL A 106 12.24 15.32 -1.59
CA VAL A 106 11.68 16.66 -1.36
C VAL A 106 12.64 17.49 -0.49
N ALA A 107 13.19 16.91 0.57
CA ALA A 107 14.06 17.62 1.51
C ALA A 107 15.40 18.07 0.89
N ILE A 108 16.00 17.25 0.03
CA ILE A 108 17.31 17.55 -0.57
C ILE A 108 17.23 18.41 -1.83
N ALA A 109 16.06 18.48 -2.49
CA ALA A 109 15.92 19.16 -3.78
C ALA A 109 16.28 20.64 -3.74
N ASP A 110 16.11 21.29 -2.58
CA ASP A 110 16.42 22.71 -2.39
C ASP A 110 17.82 22.93 -1.78
N VAL A 111 18.53 21.86 -1.43
CA VAL A 111 19.85 21.90 -0.76
C VAL A 111 20.99 21.50 -1.69
N VAL A 112 20.68 20.71 -2.72
CA VAL A 112 21.66 20.11 -3.63
C VAL A 112 21.42 20.61 -5.04
N GLU A 113 22.42 21.25 -5.66
CA GLU A 113 22.31 21.74 -7.04
C GLU A 113 22.14 20.61 -8.08
N PRO A 114 22.92 19.50 -8.02
CA PRO A 114 22.70 18.40 -8.94
C PRO A 114 21.34 17.70 -8.74
N ALA A 115 20.63 17.45 -9.84
CA ALA A 115 19.34 16.73 -9.81
C ALA A 115 19.47 15.21 -9.61
N TRP A 116 20.66 14.62 -9.86
CA TRP A 116 20.84 13.16 -9.83
C TRP A 116 20.50 12.48 -8.49
N PRO A 117 20.71 13.07 -7.29
CA PRO A 117 20.34 12.43 -6.03
C PRO A 117 18.83 12.23 -5.91
N VAL A 118 18.03 13.18 -6.40
CA VAL A 118 16.57 13.06 -6.43
C VAL A 118 16.14 11.94 -7.38
N VAL A 119 16.79 11.82 -8.54
CA VAL A 119 16.53 10.72 -9.49
C VAL A 119 16.86 9.37 -8.87
N VAL A 120 17.99 9.25 -8.16
CA VAL A 120 18.38 8.02 -7.45
C VAL A 120 17.35 7.66 -6.38
N LEU A 121 16.88 8.63 -5.59
CA LEU A 121 15.84 8.40 -4.59
C LEU A 121 14.49 8.00 -5.21
N ALA A 122 14.11 8.59 -6.34
CA ALA A 122 12.89 8.22 -7.06
C ALA A 122 12.96 6.76 -7.56
N VAL A 123 14.10 6.36 -8.12
CA VAL A 123 14.36 4.98 -8.57
C VAL A 123 14.35 4.02 -7.37
N ALA A 124 15.03 4.38 -6.27
CA ALA A 124 15.05 3.58 -5.06
C ALA A 124 13.64 3.38 -4.49
N ALA A 125 12.81 4.43 -4.43
CA ALA A 125 11.43 4.36 -3.98
C ALA A 125 10.61 3.38 -4.82
N ALA A 126 10.74 3.42 -6.15
CA ALA A 126 10.05 2.51 -7.06
C ALA A 126 10.48 1.04 -6.84
N VAL A 127 11.80 0.80 -6.77
CA VAL A 127 12.37 -0.54 -6.61
C VAL A 127 11.99 -1.15 -5.27
N ILE A 128 12.07 -0.39 -4.19
CA ILE A 128 11.68 -0.85 -2.84
C ILE A 128 10.19 -1.22 -2.83
N TYR A 129 9.33 -0.37 -3.40
CA TYR A 129 7.90 -0.64 -3.47
C TYR A 129 7.61 -1.91 -4.28
N LEU A 130 8.25 -2.07 -5.44
CA LEU A 130 8.11 -3.26 -6.28
C LEU A 130 8.58 -4.54 -5.56
N ALA A 131 9.72 -4.49 -4.89
CA ALA A 131 10.24 -5.62 -4.11
C ALA A 131 9.25 -6.02 -3.00
N GLY A 132 8.69 -5.02 -2.29
CA GLY A 132 7.59 -5.23 -1.37
C GLY A 132 6.37 -5.86 -2.04
N GLY A 133 5.98 -5.37 -3.22
CA GLY A 133 4.85 -5.86 -3.99
C GLY A 133 4.99 -7.33 -4.40
N VAL A 134 6.19 -7.74 -4.80
CA VAL A 134 6.52 -9.14 -5.08
C VAL A 134 6.33 -10.00 -3.83
N ALA A 135 6.86 -9.57 -2.68
CA ALA A 135 6.69 -10.29 -1.42
C ALA A 135 5.21 -10.37 -0.98
N HIS A 136 4.46 -9.28 -1.14
CA HIS A 136 3.03 -9.26 -0.86
C HIS A 136 2.27 -10.25 -1.74
N ARG A 137 2.50 -10.20 -3.06
CA ARG A 137 1.86 -11.08 -4.03
C ARG A 137 2.18 -12.56 -3.79
N ALA A 138 3.43 -12.88 -3.47
CA ALA A 138 3.83 -14.23 -3.09
C ALA A 138 3.04 -14.75 -1.88
N SER A 139 2.60 -13.84 -1.01
CA SER A 139 1.91 -14.16 0.24
C SER A 139 0.37 -14.23 0.14
N THR A 140 -0.22 -13.63 -0.89
CA THR A 140 -1.69 -13.56 -1.12
C THR A 140 -2.16 -14.36 -2.33
N GLY A 141 -1.26 -14.82 -3.20
CA GLY A 141 -1.58 -15.65 -4.36
C GLY A 141 -1.97 -14.84 -5.61
N ARG A 142 -2.63 -15.49 -6.58
CA ARG A 142 -3.08 -14.84 -7.82
C ARG A 142 -4.51 -14.29 -7.64
N PRO A 143 -4.81 -13.09 -8.17
CA PRO A 143 -6.20 -12.62 -8.27
C PRO A 143 -7.02 -13.61 -9.12
N ARG A 144 -8.23 -13.90 -8.65
CA ARG A 144 -9.20 -14.77 -9.33
C ARG A 144 -9.93 -14.00 -10.42
#